data_AF-A0A3P7JAR4-F1
#
_entry.id   AF-A0A3P7JAR4-F1
#
_cell.length_a   1.000
_cell.length_b   1.000
_cell.length_c   1.000
_cell.angle_alpha   90.00
_cell.angle_beta   90.00
_cell.angle_gamma   90.00
#
_symmetry.space_group_name_H-M   'P 1'
#
loop_
_entity.id
_entity.type
_entity.pdbx_description
1 polymer ?
#
loop_
_entity_poly.entity_id
_entity_poly.type
_entity_poly.pdbx_seq_one_letter_code
_entity_poly.pdbx_strand_id
1 'polypeptide(L)'
;MAQYAPQLHDAMIVYANVVNRTLAANESIRDGSKMFNMTKGIYRGALGDVVEAWDGSRIPNFILTGVGDTNEPQQLILIQLDTDVNATLVPLYNIAQEQQVVWNGRATPTTVPACGYTGSECPIPFFEAYRIYVIVGICIAALLILAVIAVILIALRERENEKNRQDALWKIAFHKLRKPVHKTRSQSFTSAISGVSGRSGDQSAILDWKTETDKMCYFYYGNEP
;
A
#
# COMPACT_ATOMS: atom_id res chain seq x y z
N MET A 1 -38.34 22.52 36.89
CA MET A 1 -37.74 23.64 37.65
C MET A 1 -37.84 24.90 36.81
N ALA A 2 -38.16 26.05 37.40
CA ALA A 2 -38.23 27.32 36.68
C ALA A 2 -36.82 27.89 36.46
N GLN A 3 -36.16 27.48 35.38
CA GLN A 3 -34.76 27.88 35.06
C GLN A 3 -34.57 29.40 34.98
N TYR A 4 -35.61 30.13 34.59
CA TYR A 4 -35.58 31.59 34.40
C TYR A 4 -35.97 32.39 35.64
N ALA A 5 -36.55 31.77 36.68
CA ALA A 5 -37.01 32.51 37.85
C ALA A 5 -35.86 33.24 38.59
N PRO A 6 -34.69 32.63 38.81
CA PRO A 6 -33.55 33.34 39.39
C PRO A 6 -33.01 34.46 38.50
N GLN A 7 -33.09 34.31 37.17
CA GLN A 7 -32.63 35.34 36.23
C GLN A 7 -33.53 36.58 36.29
N LEU A 8 -34.85 36.39 36.40
CA LEU A 8 -35.79 37.50 36.60
C LEU A 8 -35.57 38.19 37.95
N HIS A 9 -35.30 37.41 39.00
CA HIS A 9 -34.94 37.95 40.31
C HIS A 9 -33.68 38.83 40.22
N ASP A 10 -32.62 38.32 39.60
CA ASP A 10 -31.36 39.04 39.41
C ASP A 10 -31.57 40.35 38.64
N ALA A 11 -32.35 40.31 37.55
CA ALA A 11 -32.67 41.51 36.76
C ALA A 11 -33.38 42.59 37.61
N MET A 12 -34.29 42.19 38.49
CA MET A 12 -34.97 43.12 39.40
C MET A 12 -34.02 43.71 40.45
N ILE A 13 -33.07 42.92 40.96
CA ILE A 13 -32.05 43.42 41.89
C ILE A 13 -31.12 44.42 41.20
N VAL A 14 -30.68 44.14 39.98
CA VAL A 14 -29.88 45.09 39.19
C VAL A 14 -30.65 46.39 39.00
N TYR A 15 -31.90 46.32 38.53
CA TYR A 15 -32.75 47.49 38.35
C TYR A 15 -32.92 48.30 39.65
N ALA A 16 -33.26 47.66 40.76
CA ALA A 16 -33.46 48.34 42.04
C ALA A 16 -32.19 49.05 42.54
N ASN A 17 -31.02 48.43 42.38
CA ASN A 17 -29.75 49.04 42.75
C ASN A 17 -29.41 50.24 41.85
N VAL A 18 -29.66 50.12 40.54
CA VAL A 18 -29.43 51.21 39.59
C VAL A 18 -30.35 52.40 39.89
N VAL A 19 -31.63 52.16 40.18
CA VAL A 19 -32.59 53.19 40.61
C VAL A 19 -32.11 53.90 41.88
N ASN A 20 -31.64 53.14 42.88
CA ASN A 20 -31.12 53.72 44.11
C ASN A 20 -29.89 54.62 43.84
N ARG A 21 -28.97 54.15 42.99
CA ARG A 21 -27.78 54.94 42.58
C ARG A 21 -28.16 56.20 41.81
N THR A 22 -29.13 56.13 40.90
CA THR A 22 -29.59 57.31 40.13
C THR A 22 -30.24 58.35 41.04
N LEU A 23 -31.07 57.91 41.99
CA LEU A 23 -31.67 58.80 42.99
C LEU A 23 -30.62 59.42 43.92
N ALA A 24 -29.62 58.65 44.34
CA ALA A 24 -28.50 59.16 45.14
C ALA A 24 -27.64 60.19 44.37
N ALA A 25 -27.56 60.07 43.04
CA ALA A 25 -26.90 61.02 42.15
C ALA A 25 -27.78 62.24 41.79
N ASN A 26 -29.00 62.34 42.35
CA ASN A 26 -29.99 63.39 42.05
C ASN A 26 -30.36 63.45 40.55
N GLU A 27 -30.34 62.30 39.87
CA GLU A 27 -30.72 62.17 38.47
C GLU A 27 -32.15 61.62 38.32
N SER A 28 -32.75 61.88 37.16
CA SER A 28 -34.11 61.41 36.86
C SER A 28 -34.10 59.94 36.46
N ILE A 29 -34.86 59.10 37.17
CA ILE A 29 -35.11 57.69 36.81
C ILE A 29 -35.89 57.52 35.49
N ARG A 30 -36.39 58.62 34.90
CA ARG A 30 -37.02 58.59 33.57
C ARG A 30 -36.01 58.72 32.44
N ASP A 31 -34.77 59.07 32.74
CA ASP A 31 -33.67 59.10 31.78
C ASP A 31 -33.02 57.71 31.71
N GLY A 32 -33.53 56.89 30.79
CA GLY A 32 -33.05 55.53 30.58
C GLY A 32 -31.57 55.46 30.15
N SER A 33 -31.05 56.49 29.48
CA SER A 33 -29.64 56.50 29.03
C SER A 33 -28.70 56.69 30.21
N LYS A 34 -29.07 57.56 31.15
CA LYS A 34 -28.32 57.75 32.40
C LYS A 34 -28.37 56.52 33.30
N MET A 35 -29.56 55.93 33.46
CA MET A 35 -29.70 54.68 34.20
C MET A 35 -28.85 53.57 33.60
N PHE A 36 -28.86 53.42 32.28
CA PHE A 36 -28.05 52.43 31.57
C PHE A 36 -26.55 52.67 31.78
N ASN A 37 -26.05 53.90 31.73
CA ASN A 37 -24.64 54.17 32.02
C ASN A 37 -24.23 53.81 33.46
N MET A 38 -25.19 53.72 34.39
CA MET A 38 -24.98 53.31 35.78
C MET A 38 -25.19 51.81 36.04
N THR A 39 -25.56 51.01 35.04
CA THR A 39 -25.78 49.55 35.20
C THR A 39 -24.47 48.78 35.36
N LYS A 40 -23.35 49.26 34.82
CA LYS A 40 -22.06 48.60 34.97
C LYS A 40 -21.72 48.35 36.44
N GLY A 41 -21.43 47.10 36.79
CA GLY A 41 -21.01 46.75 38.13
C GLY A 41 -21.32 45.31 38.53
N ILE A 42 -21.10 45.04 39.81
CA ILE A 42 -21.32 43.74 40.43
C ILE A 42 -22.51 43.86 41.39
N TYR A 43 -23.45 42.93 41.30
CA TYR A 43 -24.68 42.89 42.07
C TYR A 43 -24.85 41.53 42.75
N ARG A 44 -25.41 41.50 43.96
CA ARG A 44 -25.66 40.26 44.69
C ARG A 44 -26.98 39.62 44.22
N GLY A 45 -26.92 38.59 43.36
CA GLY A 45 -28.08 37.87 42.84
C GLY A 45 -28.54 36.72 43.73
N ALA A 46 -29.57 35.99 43.27
CA ALA A 46 -30.14 34.83 43.98
C ALA A 46 -29.19 33.61 43.99
N LEU A 47 -28.44 33.41 42.90
CA LEU A 47 -27.55 32.25 42.72
C LEU A 47 -26.07 32.59 42.86
N GLY A 48 -25.74 33.86 43.11
CA GLY A 48 -24.37 34.35 43.17
C GLY A 48 -24.26 35.79 42.67
N ASP A 49 -23.03 36.27 42.56
CA ASP A 49 -22.78 37.62 42.08
C ASP A 49 -23.06 37.72 40.57
N VAL A 50 -23.72 38.80 40.16
CA VAL A 50 -24.11 39.15 38.80
C VAL A 50 -23.22 40.28 38.36
N VAL A 51 -22.43 40.06 37.31
CA VAL A 51 -21.54 41.09 36.77
C VAL A 51 -22.15 41.60 35.47
N GLU A 52 -22.46 42.89 35.44
CA GLU A 52 -22.97 43.58 34.26
C GLU A 52 -21.84 44.38 33.61
N ALA A 53 -21.63 44.14 32.33
CA ALA A 53 -20.65 44.84 31.51
C ALA A 53 -21.13 46.26 31.17
N TRP A 54 -20.24 47.04 30.53
CA TRP A 54 -20.49 48.45 30.21
C TRP A 54 -21.58 48.64 29.13
N ASP A 55 -21.83 47.61 28.33
CA ASP A 55 -22.83 47.53 27.28
C ASP A 55 -24.18 46.98 27.81
N GLY A 56 -24.33 46.82 29.12
CA GLY A 56 -25.52 46.27 29.76
C GLY A 56 -25.73 44.78 29.51
N SER A 57 -24.72 44.07 29.01
CA SER A 57 -24.72 42.62 28.90
C SER A 57 -24.24 41.98 30.21
N ARG A 58 -24.97 40.96 30.68
CA ARG A 58 -24.50 40.13 31.79
C ARG A 58 -23.32 39.29 31.34
N ILE A 59 -22.21 39.34 32.08
CA ILE A 59 -21.06 38.47 31.86
C ILE A 59 -21.41 37.07 32.38
N PRO A 60 -21.56 36.06 31.48
CA PRO A 60 -22.02 34.75 31.88
C PRO A 60 -20.85 33.86 32.32
N ASN A 61 -21.17 32.92 33.21
CA ASN A 61 -20.35 31.74 33.44
C ASN A 61 -21.06 30.54 32.83
N PHE A 62 -20.37 29.79 31.98
CA PHE A 62 -20.90 28.54 31.44
C PHE A 62 -20.34 27.35 32.21
N ILE A 63 -21.18 26.35 32.44
CA ILE A 63 -20.78 25.12 33.10
C ILE A 63 -21.01 23.98 32.11
N LEU A 64 -19.94 23.30 31.75
CA LEU A 64 -20.03 22.05 31.01
C LEU A 64 -20.32 20.93 32.01
N THR A 65 -21.49 20.32 31.87
CA THR A 65 -21.90 19.17 32.69
C THR A 65 -21.77 17.89 31.90
N GLY A 66 -21.22 16.86 32.52
CA GLY A 66 -21.22 15.49 32.04
C GLY A 66 -22.06 14.58 32.92
N VAL A 67 -22.01 13.29 32.62
CA VAL A 67 -22.64 12.24 33.44
C VAL A 67 -21.53 11.58 34.23
N GLY A 68 -21.63 11.61 35.57
CA GLY A 68 -20.67 10.95 36.45
C GLY A 68 -20.94 9.45 36.61
N ASP A 69 -20.11 8.76 37.39
CA ASP A 69 -20.16 7.30 37.60
C ASP A 69 -21.51 6.80 38.16
N THR A 70 -22.20 7.65 38.92
CA THR A 70 -23.50 7.36 39.54
C THR A 70 -24.70 7.67 38.63
N ASN A 71 -24.47 7.97 37.34
CA ASN A 71 -25.46 8.52 36.39
C ASN A 71 -26.05 9.87 36.82
N GLU A 72 -25.43 10.55 37.75
CA GLU A 72 -25.82 11.90 38.18
C GLU A 72 -25.08 12.96 37.35
N PRO A 73 -25.70 14.12 37.13
CA PRO A 73 -25.04 15.22 36.43
C PRO A 73 -23.86 15.74 37.26
N GLN A 74 -22.67 15.72 36.68
CA GLN A 74 -21.44 16.21 37.28
C GLN A 74 -20.93 17.43 36.50
N GLN A 75 -20.50 18.48 37.22
CA GLN A 75 -19.86 19.63 36.59
C GLN A 75 -18.40 19.28 36.25
N LEU A 76 -18.02 19.48 34.98
CA LEU A 76 -16.70 19.11 34.47
C LEU A 76 -15.81 20.33 34.27
N ILE A 77 -16.32 21.35 33.58
CA ILE A 77 -15.54 22.54 33.22
C ILE A 77 -16.37 23.78 33.51
N LEU A 78 -15.76 24.75 34.18
CA LEU A 78 -16.29 26.10 34.32
C LEU A 78 -15.61 26.99 33.29
N ILE A 79 -16.41 27.63 32.43
CA ILE A 79 -15.94 28.61 31.45
C ILE A 79 -16.33 29.98 31.99
N GLN A 80 -15.33 30.74 32.42
CA GLN A 80 -15.52 32.10 32.94
C GLN A 80 -15.18 33.10 31.84
N LEU A 81 -16.10 34.01 31.56
CA LEU A 81 -15.84 35.12 30.66
C LEU A 81 -15.43 36.33 31.50
N ASP A 82 -14.42 37.06 31.02
CA ASP A 82 -14.01 38.33 31.60
C ASP A 82 -14.66 39.50 30.86
N THR A 83 -14.64 40.66 31.51
CA THR A 83 -15.04 41.98 31.01
C THR A 83 -14.41 42.36 29.66
N ASP A 84 -13.23 41.82 29.34
CA ASP A 84 -12.48 42.07 28.11
C ASP A 84 -12.63 40.94 27.05
N VAL A 85 -13.71 40.16 27.10
CA VAL A 85 -14.04 39.09 26.12
C VAL A 85 -13.07 37.89 26.17
N ASN A 86 -12.13 37.87 27.11
CA ASN A 86 -11.28 36.71 27.35
C ASN A 86 -12.08 35.60 28.04
N ALA A 87 -11.97 34.38 27.54
CA ALA A 87 -12.58 33.20 28.14
C ALA A 87 -11.50 32.33 28.80
N THR A 88 -11.67 32.04 30.09
CA THR A 88 -10.82 31.10 30.81
C THR A 88 -11.56 29.78 31.02
N LEU A 89 -10.88 28.69 30.68
CA LEU A 89 -11.39 27.33 30.90
C LEU A 89 -10.79 26.80 32.20
N VAL A 90 -11.62 26.58 33.20
CA VAL A 90 -11.25 26.06 34.50
C VAL A 90 -11.77 24.64 34.64
N PRO A 91 -10.93 23.60 34.46
CA PRO A 91 -11.35 22.22 34.69
C PRO A 91 -11.61 22.02 36.18
N LEU A 92 -12.77 21.43 36.52
CA LEU A 92 -13.17 21.09 37.89
C LEU A 92 -12.70 19.70 38.32
N TYR A 93 -11.86 19.06 37.48
CA TYR A 93 -11.24 17.76 37.71
C TYR A 93 -9.73 17.85 37.48
N ASN A 94 -8.99 16.88 38.02
CA ASN A 94 -7.56 16.78 37.75
C ASN A 94 -7.33 16.34 36.29
N ILE A 95 -6.62 17.14 35.50
CA ILE A 95 -6.35 16.89 34.08
C ILE A 95 -5.71 15.50 33.87
N ALA A 96 -4.88 15.03 34.81
CA ALA A 96 -4.29 13.69 34.74
C ALA A 96 -5.32 12.54 34.78
N GLN A 97 -6.54 12.81 35.24
CA GLN A 97 -7.63 11.84 35.38
C GLN A 97 -8.77 12.07 34.37
N GLU A 98 -8.56 12.90 33.34
CA GLU A 98 -9.57 13.24 32.33
C GLU A 98 -10.24 12.00 31.73
N GLN A 99 -9.43 10.99 31.38
CA GLN A 99 -9.93 9.74 30.81
C GLN A 99 -10.93 9.02 31.72
N GLN A 100 -10.71 9.08 33.04
CA GLN A 100 -11.61 8.46 34.01
C GLN A 100 -12.85 9.32 34.23
N VAL A 101 -12.67 10.62 34.46
CA VAL A 101 -13.76 11.52 34.87
C VAL A 101 -14.68 11.92 33.72
N VAL A 102 -14.13 12.22 32.54
CA VAL A 102 -14.90 12.70 31.38
C VAL A 102 -15.38 11.53 30.51
N TRP A 103 -14.51 10.55 30.32
CA TRP A 103 -14.73 9.45 29.37
C TRP A 103 -15.09 8.12 30.04
N ASN A 104 -15.27 8.10 31.37
CA ASN A 104 -15.60 6.90 32.15
C ASN A 104 -14.65 5.72 31.83
N GLY A 105 -13.35 6.01 31.83
CA GLY A 105 -12.27 5.07 31.55
C GLY A 105 -12.10 4.68 30.07
N ARG A 106 -13.00 5.11 29.18
CA ARG A 106 -12.90 4.83 27.74
C ARG A 106 -11.80 5.68 27.10
N ALA A 107 -11.32 5.24 25.95
CA ALA A 107 -10.41 6.04 25.16
C ALA A 107 -11.10 7.34 24.72
N THR A 108 -10.37 8.45 24.84
CA THR A 108 -10.82 9.76 24.33
C THR A 108 -11.15 9.63 22.85
N PRO A 109 -12.38 10.00 22.42
CA PRO A 109 -12.74 9.95 21.02
C PRO A 109 -11.87 10.93 20.24
N THR A 110 -11.42 10.49 19.07
CA THR A 110 -10.71 11.38 18.16
C THR A 110 -11.68 12.41 17.59
N THR A 111 -11.24 13.65 17.47
CA THR A 111 -12.05 14.73 16.88
C THR A 111 -12.39 14.42 15.42
N VAL A 112 -11.49 13.74 14.72
CA VAL A 112 -11.65 13.25 13.34
C VAL A 112 -11.80 11.73 13.37
N PRO A 113 -12.79 11.14 12.68
CA PRO A 113 -12.91 9.69 12.56
C PRO A 113 -11.76 9.09 11.75
N ALA A 114 -11.46 7.81 11.97
CA ALA A 114 -10.32 7.11 11.35
C ALA A 114 -10.30 7.11 9.81
N CYS A 115 -11.46 7.29 9.17
CA CYS A 115 -11.60 7.34 7.71
C CYS A 115 -11.97 8.74 7.16
N GLY A 116 -11.78 9.79 7.98
CA GLY A 116 -12.23 11.14 7.65
C GLY A 116 -13.76 11.28 7.68
N TYR A 117 -14.27 12.51 7.70
CA TYR A 117 -15.71 12.76 7.81
C TYR A 117 -16.51 12.28 6.59
N THR A 118 -15.86 12.21 5.43
CA THR A 118 -16.45 11.80 4.14
C THR A 118 -16.21 10.32 3.82
N GLY A 119 -15.43 9.60 4.63
CA GLY A 119 -15.04 8.21 4.36
C GLY A 119 -13.99 8.04 3.25
N SER A 120 -13.51 9.13 2.64
CA SER A 120 -12.55 9.11 1.53
C SER A 120 -11.09 8.95 1.96
N GLU A 121 -10.81 9.07 3.26
CA GLU A 121 -9.45 8.94 3.80
C GLU A 121 -9.14 7.55 4.34
N CYS A 122 -10.04 6.57 4.14
CA CYS A 122 -9.70 5.19 4.47
C CYS A 122 -8.50 4.74 3.62
N PRO A 123 -7.54 4.00 4.21
CA PRO A 123 -6.45 3.41 3.46
C PRO A 123 -7.01 2.46 2.40
N ILE A 124 -6.81 2.84 1.13
CA ILE A 124 -7.25 2.04 -0.01
C ILE A 124 -6.33 0.82 -0.10
N PRO A 125 -6.86 -0.41 -0.23
CA PRO A 125 -6.01 -1.58 -0.38
C PRO A 125 -5.13 -1.46 -1.64
N PHE A 126 -3.88 -1.93 -1.55
CA PHE A 126 -2.88 -1.82 -2.61
C PHE A 126 -3.39 -2.29 -3.99
N PHE A 127 -4.17 -3.37 -4.01
CA PHE A 127 -4.72 -3.92 -5.25
C PHE A 127 -5.71 -2.98 -5.94
N GLU A 128 -6.48 -2.19 -5.20
CA GLU A 128 -7.42 -1.24 -5.79
C GLU A 128 -6.68 0.00 -6.29
N ALA A 129 -5.69 0.48 -5.52
CA ALA A 129 -4.87 1.65 -5.86
C ALA A 129 -3.97 1.39 -7.09
N TYR A 130 -3.36 0.20 -7.20
CA TYR A 130 -2.39 -0.14 -8.24
C TYR A 130 -2.88 -1.20 -9.22
N ARG A 131 -4.20 -1.42 -9.28
CA ARG A 131 -4.82 -2.47 -10.12
C ARG A 131 -4.27 -2.51 -11.54
N ILE A 132 -4.19 -1.34 -12.17
CA ILE A 132 -3.71 -1.19 -13.56
C ILE A 132 -2.24 -1.59 -13.67
N TYR A 133 -1.39 -1.13 -12.76
CA TYR A 133 0.04 -1.45 -12.75
C TYR A 133 0.30 -2.95 -12.52
N VAL A 134 -0.46 -3.59 -11.63
CA VAL A 134 -0.37 -5.04 -11.37
C VAL A 134 -0.74 -5.83 -12.63
N ILE A 135 -1.82 -5.47 -13.31
CA ILE A 135 -2.25 -6.13 -14.55
C ILE A 135 -1.18 -6.00 -15.65
N VAL A 136 -0.65 -4.78 -15.85
CA VAL A 136 0.40 -4.53 -16.84
C VAL A 136 1.66 -5.35 -16.52
N GLY A 137 2.06 -5.43 -15.25
CA GLY A 137 3.20 -6.24 -14.82
C GLY A 137 3.03 -7.72 -15.14
N ILE A 138 1.84 -8.28 -14.90
CA ILE A 138 1.51 -9.67 -15.24
C ILE A 138 1.57 -9.90 -16.76
N CYS A 139 1.02 -8.98 -17.55
CA CYS A 139 1.05 -9.08 -19.02
C CYS A 139 2.49 -9.08 -19.56
N ILE A 140 3.35 -8.21 -19.05
CA ILE A 140 4.76 -8.14 -19.47
C ILE A 140 5.49 -9.43 -19.07
N ALA A 141 5.29 -9.92 -17.84
CA ALA A 141 5.89 -11.17 -17.39
C ALA A 141 5.46 -12.37 -18.24
N ALA A 142 4.17 -12.46 -18.59
CA ALA A 142 3.65 -13.51 -19.45
C ALA A 142 4.27 -13.46 -20.86
N LEU A 143 4.42 -12.27 -21.45
CA LEU A 143 5.07 -12.09 -22.75
C LEU A 143 6.55 -12.51 -22.72
N LEU A 144 7.28 -12.19 -21.65
CA LEU A 144 8.66 -12.62 -21.48
C LEU A 144 8.77 -14.15 -21.37
N ILE A 145 7.88 -14.79 -20.61
CA ILE A 145 7.84 -16.26 -20.50
C ILE A 145 7.57 -16.89 -21.87
N LEU A 146 6.60 -16.38 -22.63
CA LEU A 146 6.31 -16.86 -23.97
C LEU A 146 7.49 -16.68 -24.93
N ALA A 147 8.20 -15.56 -24.85
CA ALA A 147 9.40 -15.32 -25.66
C ALA A 147 10.52 -16.33 -25.33
N VAL A 148 10.75 -16.60 -24.04
CA VAL A 148 11.75 -17.61 -23.60
C VAL A 148 11.37 -19.00 -24.11
N ILE A 149 10.10 -19.39 -23.98
CA ILE A 149 9.61 -20.68 -24.49
C ILE A 149 9.82 -20.77 -26.01
N ALA A 150 9.48 -19.71 -26.76
CA ALA A 150 9.66 -19.67 -28.20
C ALA A 150 11.14 -19.84 -28.60
N VAL A 151 12.07 -19.16 -27.92
CA VAL A 151 13.51 -19.30 -28.16
C VAL A 151 13.97 -20.74 -27.89
N ILE A 152 13.51 -21.35 -26.80
CA ILE A 152 13.85 -22.76 -26.48
C ILE A 152 13.34 -23.68 -27.59
N LEU A 153 12.09 -23.52 -28.04
CA LEU A 153 11.50 -24.35 -29.10
C LEU A 153 12.26 -24.21 -30.43
N ILE A 154 12.63 -22.97 -30.81
CA ILE A 154 13.43 -22.71 -32.00
C ILE A 154 14.81 -23.37 -31.87
N ALA A 155 15.48 -23.20 -30.74
CA ALA A 155 16.80 -23.81 -30.50
C ALA A 155 16.77 -25.34 -30.55
N LEU A 156 15.71 -25.97 -30.04
CA LEU A 156 15.53 -27.42 -30.14
C LEU A 156 15.31 -27.86 -31.60
N ARG A 157 14.49 -27.12 -32.35
CA ARG A 157 14.24 -27.39 -33.77
C ARG A 157 15.51 -27.27 -34.62
N GLU A 158 16.30 -26.23 -34.39
CA GLU A 158 17.59 -26.05 -35.06
C GLU A 158 18.59 -27.16 -34.70
N ARG A 159 18.61 -27.60 -33.43
CA ARG A 159 19.43 -28.74 -33.01
C ARG A 159 19.03 -30.03 -33.70
N GLU A 160 17.73 -30.26 -33.89
CA GLU A 160 17.24 -31.44 -34.62
C GLU A 160 17.59 -31.38 -36.10
N ASN A 161 17.44 -30.20 -36.73
CA ASN A 161 17.86 -29.97 -38.10
C ASN A 161 19.37 -30.19 -38.30
N GLU A 162 20.21 -29.73 -37.37
CA GLU A 162 21.66 -29.90 -37.43
C GLU A 162 22.06 -31.38 -37.27
N LYS A 163 21.40 -32.13 -36.38
CA LYS A 163 21.59 -33.59 -36.26
C LYS A 163 21.26 -34.30 -37.57
N ASN A 164 20.11 -33.97 -38.17
CA ASN A 164 19.70 -34.54 -39.46
C ASN A 164 20.71 -34.22 -40.58
N ARG A 165 21.30 -33.03 -40.56
CA ARG A 165 22.36 -32.63 -41.51
C ARG A 165 23.63 -33.45 -41.31
N GLN A 166 24.08 -33.64 -40.08
CA GLN A 166 25.27 -34.45 -39.77
C GLN A 166 25.04 -35.91 -40.16
N ASP A 167 23.91 -36.51 -39.79
CA ASP A 167 23.57 -37.89 -40.17
C ASP A 167 23.55 -38.08 -41.70
N ALA A 168 23.13 -37.07 -42.45
CA ALA A 168 23.19 -37.10 -43.91
C ALA A 168 24.62 -37.14 -44.47
N LEU A 169 25.60 -36.52 -43.80
CA LEU A 169 27.02 -36.56 -44.21
C LEU A 169 27.65 -37.95 -44.01
N TRP A 170 27.19 -38.72 -43.02
CA TRP A 170 27.66 -40.09 -42.77
C TRP A 170 27.00 -41.13 -43.67
N LYS A 171 25.96 -40.76 -44.44
CA LYS A 171 25.34 -41.67 -45.41
C LYS A 171 26.23 -41.84 -46.62
N ILE A 172 26.86 -43.01 -46.72
CA ILE A 172 27.63 -43.39 -47.91
C ILE A 172 26.65 -43.74 -49.03
N ALA A 173 26.73 -43.02 -50.15
CA ALA A 173 25.86 -43.28 -51.28
C ALA A 173 26.23 -44.62 -51.96
N PHE A 174 25.22 -45.47 -52.20
CA PHE A 174 25.42 -46.83 -52.73
C PHE A 174 26.20 -46.89 -54.06
N HIS A 175 26.11 -45.85 -54.90
CA HIS A 175 26.83 -45.79 -56.17
C HIS A 175 28.35 -45.62 -56.03
N LYS A 176 28.84 -45.24 -54.84
CA LYS A 176 30.28 -45.14 -54.54
C LYS A 176 30.86 -46.43 -53.97
N LEU A 177 30.04 -47.46 -53.81
CA LEU A 177 30.43 -48.75 -53.25
C LEU A 177 30.65 -49.75 -54.38
N ARG A 178 31.78 -50.45 -54.38
CA ARG A 178 32.09 -51.51 -55.34
C ARG A 178 32.32 -52.84 -54.64
N LYS A 179 31.79 -53.93 -55.22
CA LYS A 179 31.96 -55.30 -54.70
C LYS A 179 33.34 -55.87 -55.08
N PRO A 180 33.98 -56.66 -54.20
CA PRO A 180 35.19 -57.40 -54.56
C PRO A 180 34.90 -58.41 -55.68
N VAL A 181 35.75 -58.45 -56.70
CA VAL A 181 35.69 -59.47 -57.75
C VAL A 181 36.64 -60.59 -57.35
N HIS A 182 36.10 -61.76 -57.02
CA HIS A 182 36.88 -62.95 -56.66
C HIS A 182 37.67 -63.44 -57.89
N LYS A 183 38.98 -63.20 -57.93
CA LYS A 183 39.85 -63.72 -59.00
C LYS A 183 40.23 -65.17 -58.69
N THR A 184 39.87 -66.10 -59.57
CA THR A 184 40.28 -67.51 -59.47
C THR A 184 41.81 -67.60 -59.51
N ARG A 185 42.42 -68.08 -58.43
CA ARG A 185 43.88 -68.15 -58.24
C ARG A 185 44.49 -69.22 -59.15
N SER A 186 45.00 -68.83 -60.33
CA SER A 186 45.93 -69.63 -61.13
C SER A 186 47.30 -68.96 -61.22
N GLN A 187 48.26 -69.55 -60.50
CA GLN A 187 49.73 -69.61 -60.68
C GLN A 187 50.62 -68.36 -60.98
N SER A 188 51.74 -68.36 -60.23
CA SER A 188 53.13 -67.95 -60.51
C SER A 188 53.65 -66.50 -60.30
N PHE A 189 54.54 -66.41 -59.29
CA PHE A 189 55.93 -65.88 -59.20
C PHE A 189 56.37 -64.43 -59.55
N THR A 190 57.13 -63.86 -58.58
CA THR A 190 58.29 -62.90 -58.65
C THR A 190 58.00 -61.45 -59.08
N SER A 191 58.60 -60.36 -58.57
CA SER A 191 59.78 -60.07 -57.72
C SER A 191 59.73 -58.63 -57.14
N ALA A 192 60.65 -58.32 -56.22
CA ALA A 192 60.78 -57.15 -55.35
C ALA A 192 61.14 -55.77 -55.98
N ILE A 193 60.89 -54.65 -55.27
CA ILE A 193 61.91 -53.76 -54.63
C ILE A 193 61.33 -52.38 -54.17
N SER A 194 61.59 -52.08 -52.88
CA SER A 194 61.76 -50.82 -52.10
C SER A 194 61.10 -49.46 -52.42
N GLY A 195 60.57 -48.82 -51.36
CA GLY A 195 60.46 -47.36 -51.20
C GLY A 195 59.67 -46.96 -49.94
N VAL A 196 60.34 -46.45 -48.91
CA VAL A 196 59.78 -46.10 -47.59
C VAL A 196 59.05 -44.75 -47.62
N SER A 197 57.78 -44.71 -47.22
CA SER A 197 57.18 -43.83 -46.17
C SER A 197 55.69 -43.55 -46.40
N GLY A 198 54.88 -43.75 -45.35
CA GLY A 198 53.45 -43.42 -45.33
C GLY A 198 52.55 -44.66 -45.36
N ARG A 199 52.20 -45.18 -44.17
CA ARG A 199 51.30 -46.33 -43.97
C ARG A 199 49.90 -46.07 -44.57
N SER A 200 49.70 -46.53 -45.80
CA SER A 200 48.41 -47.02 -46.28
C SER A 200 48.62 -48.49 -46.58
N GLY A 201 48.30 -49.35 -45.60
CA GLY A 201 48.28 -50.78 -45.83
C GLY A 201 47.19 -51.09 -46.84
N ASP A 202 47.53 -51.83 -47.90
CA ASP A 202 46.61 -52.47 -48.81
C ASP A 202 45.50 -53.20 -48.02
N GLN A 203 44.34 -52.56 -47.87
CA GLN A 203 43.17 -53.17 -47.23
C GLN A 203 42.50 -54.21 -48.14
N SER A 204 42.97 -54.38 -49.37
CA SER A 204 42.50 -55.40 -50.30
C SER A 204 42.67 -56.82 -49.72
N ALA A 205 43.77 -57.08 -49.02
CA ALA A 205 44.06 -58.38 -48.40
C ALA A 205 43.21 -58.69 -47.15
N ILE A 206 42.58 -57.70 -46.50
CA ILE A 206 41.81 -57.90 -45.26
C ILE A 206 40.40 -58.44 -45.53
N LEU A 207 39.85 -58.18 -46.72
CA LEU A 207 38.52 -58.65 -47.11
C LEU A 207 38.55 -60.00 -47.87
N ASP A 208 39.71 -60.38 -48.43
CA ASP A 208 39.89 -61.60 -49.23
C ASP A 208 39.61 -62.92 -48.46
N TRP A 209 39.65 -62.90 -47.12
CA TRP A 209 39.39 -64.08 -46.27
C TRP A 209 38.03 -64.07 -45.57
N LYS A 210 37.22 -63.03 -45.74
CA LYS A 210 35.90 -62.92 -45.09
C LYS A 210 34.80 -63.38 -46.05
N THR A 211 34.05 -64.40 -45.65
CA THR A 211 32.90 -64.91 -46.42
C THR A 211 31.66 -64.06 -46.17
N GLU A 212 30.98 -63.64 -47.24
CA GLU A 212 29.69 -62.96 -47.16
C GLU A 212 28.63 -63.91 -46.58
N THR A 213 27.73 -63.37 -45.76
CA THR A 213 26.55 -64.10 -45.25
C THR A 213 25.29 -63.39 -45.72
N ASP A 214 24.13 -64.04 -45.61
CA ASP A 214 22.83 -63.45 -45.99
C ASP A 214 22.52 -62.12 -45.29
N LYS A 215 23.22 -61.82 -44.19
CA LYS A 215 23.04 -60.60 -43.38
C LYS A 215 24.18 -59.59 -43.50
N MET A 216 25.30 -59.92 -44.16
CA MET A 216 26.49 -59.07 -44.22
C MET A 216 27.22 -59.20 -45.57
N CYS A 217 27.40 -58.06 -46.24
CA CYS A 217 28.19 -57.92 -47.47
C CYS A 217 29.31 -56.88 -47.26
N TYR A 218 30.42 -57.01 -47.98
CA TYR A 218 31.58 -56.13 -47.85
C TYR A 218 31.80 -55.32 -49.13
N PHE A 219 32.11 -54.03 -48.99
CA PHE A 219 32.30 -53.10 -50.11
C PHE A 219 33.53 -52.21 -49.88
N TYR A 220 34.17 -51.78 -50.97
CA TYR A 220 35.20 -50.74 -50.94
C TYR A 220 34.60 -49.36 -51.13
N TYR A 221 35.16 -48.37 -50.44
CA TYR A 221 34.83 -46.96 -50.58
C TYR A 221 36.05 -46.20 -51.08
N GLY A 222 36.02 -45.75 -52.34
CA GLY A 222 37.15 -45.05 -52.96
C GLY A 222 37.26 -45.31 -54.45
N ASN A 223 38.09 -44.51 -55.11
CA ASN A 223 38.18 -44.45 -56.57
C ASN A 223 39.61 -44.69 -57.05
N GLU A 224 40.30 -45.71 -56.53
CA GLU A 224 41.63 -46.10 -57.03
C GLU A 224 41.75 -47.64 -57.04
N PRO A 225 42.34 -48.22 -58.11
CA PRO A 225 42.46 -49.66 -58.33
C PRO A 225 43.50 -50.37 -57.45
#